data_AF-A0A1L3NDB5-F1
#
_entry.id   AF-A0A1L3NDB5-F1
#
_cell.length_a   1.000
_cell.length_b   1.000
_cell.length_c   1.000
_cell.angle_alpha   90.00
_cell.angle_beta   90.00
_cell.angle_gamma   90.00
#
_symmetry.space_group_name_H-M   'P 1'
#
loop_
_entity.id
_entity.type
_entity.pdbx_description
1 polymer ?
#
loop_
_entity_poly.entity_id
_entity_poly.type
_entity_poly.pdbx_seq_one_letter_code
_entity_poly.pdbx_strand_id
1 'polypeptide(L)'
;MKILLHFIIFMIVTICVEKITEKTNLHVVVINRIKRYKHYKKILFIGLMIVWFMVEMGKQSLNIRFGKHNTPSIVLGAIILGIYLEFLPYIFSKKEIS
;
A
#
# COMPACT_ATOMS: atom_id res chain seq x y z
N MET A 1 -2.09 19.40 18.20
CA MET A 1 -1.62 18.15 18.86
C MET A 1 -2.25 16.88 18.30
N LYS A 2 -3.59 16.77 18.17
CA LYS A 2 -4.24 15.55 17.63
C LYS A 2 -3.80 15.18 16.20
N ILE A 3 -3.66 16.15 15.30
CA ILE A 3 -3.20 15.89 13.91
C ILE A 3 -1.76 15.34 13.91
N LEU A 4 -0.89 15.92 14.73
CA LEU A 4 0.50 15.48 14.86
C LEU A 4 0.59 14.03 15.38
N LEU A 5 -0.26 13.66 16.34
CA LEU A 5 -0.34 12.28 16.83
C LEU A 5 -0.76 11.30 15.72
N HIS A 6 -1.78 11.64 14.94
CA HIS A 6 -2.22 10.80 13.83
C HIS A 6 -1.15 10.68 12.74
N PHE A 7 -0.41 11.77 12.47
CA PHE A 7 0.72 11.74 11.56
C PHE A 7 1.85 10.82 12.06
N ILE A 8 2.18 10.87 13.35
CA ILE A 8 3.19 9.95 13.95
C ILE A 8 2.72 8.50 13.82
N ILE A 9 1.46 8.20 14.14
CA ILE A 9 0.88 6.85 13.97
C ILE A 9 0.99 6.41 12.51
N PHE A 10 0.64 7.28 11.56
CA PHE A 10 0.74 7.00 10.14
C PHE A 10 2.16 6.65 9.71
N MET A 11 3.16 7.44 10.14
CA MET A 11 4.57 7.20 9.83
C MET A 11 5.06 5.87 10.40
N ILE A 12 4.79 5.60 11.68
CA ILE A 12 5.21 4.35 12.33
C ILE A 12 4.61 3.13 11.62
N VAL A 13 3.31 3.16 11.33
CA VAL A 13 2.63 2.05 10.65
C VAL A 13 3.19 1.84 9.24
N THR A 14 3.44 2.92 8.50
CA THR A 14 4.02 2.84 7.14
C THR A 14 5.39 2.17 7.18
N ILE A 15 6.29 2.60 8.07
CA ILE A 15 7.63 2.02 8.24
C ILE A 15 7.55 0.54 8.64
N CYS A 16 6.64 0.18 9.55
CA CYS A 16 6.45 -1.22 9.95
C CYS A 16 6.01 -2.07 8.76
N VAL A 17 5.10 -1.58 7.94
CA VAL A 17 4.58 -2.30 6.76
C VAL A 17 5.66 -2.45 5.69
N GLU A 18 6.43 -1.41 5.42
CA GLU A 18 7.59 -1.48 4.52
C GLU A 18 8.57 -2.56 4.98
N LYS A 19 9.01 -2.52 6.25
CA LYS A 19 9.94 -3.51 6.80
C LYS A 19 9.41 -4.94 6.77
N ILE A 20 8.12 -5.13 7.05
CA ILE A 20 7.49 -6.46 6.97
C ILE A 20 7.47 -6.94 5.52
N THR A 21 7.11 -6.07 4.58
CA THR A 21 7.00 -6.44 3.16
C THR A 21 8.36 -6.76 2.55
N GLU A 22 9.39 -5.99 2.91
CA GLU A 22 10.78 -6.22 2.53
C GLU A 22 11.27 -7.56 3.13
N LYS A 23 11.11 -7.77 4.45
CA LYS A 23 11.58 -8.98 5.14
C LYS A 23 10.89 -10.25 4.66
N THR A 24 9.62 -10.16 4.27
CA THR A 24 8.85 -11.29 3.76
C THR A 24 9.08 -11.58 2.27
N ASN A 25 9.86 -10.74 1.57
CA ASN A 25 10.07 -10.81 0.13
C ASN A 25 8.76 -10.93 -0.66
N LEU A 26 7.68 -10.33 -0.12
CA LEU A 26 6.33 -10.46 -0.66
C LEU A 26 6.27 -9.92 -2.09
N HIS A 27 6.96 -8.80 -2.33
CA HIS A 27 7.09 -8.20 -3.65
C HIS A 27 7.76 -9.16 -4.65
N VAL A 28 8.85 -9.86 -4.26
CA VAL A 28 9.56 -10.81 -5.14
C VAL A 28 8.65 -11.96 -5.55
N VAL A 29 7.95 -12.55 -4.59
CA VAL A 29 7.06 -13.69 -4.83
C VAL A 29 5.92 -13.31 -5.77
N VAL A 30 5.27 -12.16 -5.52
CA VAL A 30 4.16 -11.67 -6.34
C VAL A 30 4.65 -11.38 -7.75
N ILE A 31 5.77 -10.65 -7.89
CA ILE A 31 6.24 -10.22 -9.19
C ILE A 31 6.78 -11.38 -10.00
N ASN A 32 7.57 -12.30 -9.44
CA ASN A 32 8.04 -13.49 -10.17
C ASN A 32 6.88 -14.33 -10.70
N ARG A 33 5.76 -14.41 -9.97
CA ARG A 33 4.56 -15.11 -10.43
C ARG A 33 3.89 -14.42 -11.62
N ILE A 34 3.88 -13.08 -11.66
CA ILE A 34 3.22 -12.32 -12.73
C ILE A 34 4.16 -11.93 -13.89
N LYS A 35 5.48 -11.93 -13.69
CA LYS A 35 6.49 -11.53 -14.72
C LYS A 35 6.39 -12.38 -15.99
N ARG A 36 5.86 -13.60 -15.89
CA ARG A 36 5.55 -14.48 -17.03
C ARG A 36 4.56 -13.88 -18.04
N TYR A 37 3.74 -12.91 -17.63
CA TYR A 37 2.77 -12.26 -18.50
C TYR A 37 3.41 -11.07 -19.22
N LYS A 38 3.23 -11.00 -20.56
CA LYS A 38 3.77 -9.94 -21.43
C LYS A 38 3.48 -8.51 -20.92
N HIS A 39 2.35 -8.32 -20.25
CA HIS A 39 1.89 -7.03 -19.74
C HIS A 39 1.81 -6.98 -18.21
N TYR A 40 2.67 -7.72 -17.50
CA TYR A 40 2.64 -7.82 -16.03
C TYR A 40 2.66 -6.45 -15.33
N LYS A 41 3.43 -5.47 -15.84
CA LYS A 41 3.45 -4.10 -15.29
C LYS A 41 2.09 -3.41 -15.34
N LYS A 42 1.34 -3.58 -16.44
CA LYS A 42 -0.02 -3.05 -16.58
C LYS A 42 -0.97 -3.77 -15.62
N ILE A 43 -0.85 -5.09 -15.50
CA ILE A 43 -1.65 -5.90 -14.58
C ILE A 43 -1.41 -5.45 -13.13
N LEU A 44 -0.14 -5.25 -12.75
CA LEU A 44 0.25 -4.78 -11.42
C LEU A 44 -0.30 -3.39 -11.13
N PHE A 45 -0.20 -2.46 -12.09
CA PHE A 45 -0.75 -1.12 -11.97
C PHE A 45 -2.27 -1.13 -11.79
N ILE A 46 -3.00 -1.89 -12.60
CA ILE A 46 -4.46 -2.03 -12.48
C ILE A 46 -4.82 -2.66 -11.12
N GLY A 47 -4.09 -3.70 -10.70
CA GLY A 47 -4.28 -4.35 -9.41
C GLY A 47 -4.10 -3.37 -8.25
N LEU A 48 -3.05 -2.56 -8.27
CA LEU A 48 -2.84 -1.50 -7.27
C LEU A 48 -4.03 -0.52 -7.28
N MET A 49 -4.43 -0.01 -8.45
CA MET A 49 -5.56 0.93 -8.56
C MET A 49 -6.85 0.37 -7.96
N ILE A 50 -7.14 -0.91 -8.17
CA ILE A 50 -8.30 -1.60 -7.57
C ILE A 50 -8.17 -1.61 -6.04
N VAL A 51 -7.01 -1.99 -5.51
CA VAL A 51 -6.75 -2.01 -4.06
C VAL A 51 -6.90 -0.61 -3.47
N TRP A 52 -6.40 0.42 -4.12
CA TRP A 52 -6.58 1.81 -3.69
C TRP A 52 -8.04 2.21 -3.64
N PHE A 53 -8.81 1.88 -4.68
CA PHE A 53 -10.24 2.17 -4.70
C PHE A 53 -10.98 1.47 -3.56
N MET A 54 -10.70 0.18 -3.31
CA MET A 54 -11.28 -0.55 -2.18
C MET A 54 -10.95 0.10 -0.83
N VAL A 55 -9.73 0.62 -0.69
CA VAL A 55 -9.27 1.28 0.53
C VAL A 55 -9.96 2.62 0.73
N GLU A 56 -10.12 3.41 -0.33
CA GLU A 56 -10.81 4.69 -0.22
C GLU A 56 -12.28 4.48 0.17
N MET A 57 -12.93 3.46 -0.41
CA MET A 57 -14.28 3.04 0.01
C MET A 57 -14.31 2.59 1.48
N GLY A 58 -13.31 1.81 1.92
CA GLY A 58 -13.16 1.39 3.31
C GLY A 58 -12.98 2.57 4.27
N LYS A 59 -12.12 3.53 3.92
CA LYS A 59 -11.93 4.78 4.67
C LYS A 59 -13.21 5.59 4.74
N GLN A 60 -13.96 5.71 3.65
CA GLN A 60 -15.23 6.42 3.62
C GLN A 60 -16.25 5.77 4.56
N SER A 61 -16.36 4.44 4.54
CA SER A 61 -17.20 3.68 5.48
C SER A 61 -16.80 3.93 6.95
N LEU A 62 -15.50 3.90 7.24
CA LEU A 62 -14.97 4.21 8.58
C LEU A 62 -15.25 5.65 9.00
N ASN A 63 -15.12 6.62 8.08
CA ASN A 63 -15.42 8.03 8.34
C ASN A 63 -16.90 8.28 8.62
N ILE A 64 -17.81 7.52 7.98
CA ILE A 64 -19.25 7.57 8.28
C ILE A 64 -19.52 7.06 9.71
N ARG A 65 -18.85 5.98 10.12
CA ARG A 65 -19.09 5.33 11.41
C ARG A 65 -18.41 6.02 12.59
N PHE A 66 -17.19 6.53 12.41
CA PHE A 66 -16.33 7.04 13.48
C PHE A 66 -16.02 8.54 13.36
N GLY A 67 -16.60 9.23 12.37
CA GLY A 67 -16.30 10.63 12.07
C GLY A 67 -15.01 10.80 11.25
N LYS A 68 -14.78 12.02 10.76
CA LYS A 68 -13.60 12.33 9.93
C LYS A 68 -12.30 12.20 10.72
N HIS A 69 -11.24 11.76 10.03
CA HIS A 69 -9.88 11.63 10.58
C HIS A 69 -9.77 10.70 11.80
N ASN A 70 -10.51 9.59 11.77
CA ASN A 70 -10.42 8.55 12.80
C ASN A 70 -9.16 7.69 12.62
N THR A 71 -8.62 7.16 13.73
CA THR A 71 -7.42 6.32 13.75
C THR A 71 -7.50 5.10 12.82
N PRO A 72 -8.61 4.33 12.76
CA PRO A 72 -8.71 3.19 11.83
C PRO A 72 -8.53 3.58 10.36
N SER A 73 -9.13 4.69 9.92
CA SER A 73 -8.98 5.20 8.55
C SER A 73 -7.54 5.60 8.24
N ILE A 74 -6.79 6.05 9.26
CA ILE A 74 -5.40 6.50 9.11
C ILE A 74 -4.46 5.30 9.07
N VAL A 75 -4.68 4.30 9.93
CA VAL A 75 -3.96 3.02 9.89
C VAL A 75 -4.17 2.33 8.53
N LEU A 76 -5.41 2.29 8.02
CA LEU A 76 -5.70 1.70 6.71
C LEU A 76 -4.97 2.43 5.59
N GLY A 77 -4.92 3.76 5.64
CA GLY A 77 -4.14 4.57 4.68
C GLY A 77 -2.64 4.28 4.75
N ALA A 78 -2.08 4.16 5.96
CA ALA A 78 -0.65 3.90 6.17
C ALA A 78 -0.21 2.53 5.63
N ILE A 79 -1.02 1.48 5.88
CA ILE A 79 -0.77 0.13 5.36
C ILE A 79 -0.68 0.15 3.83
N ILE A 80 -1.61 0.87 3.20
CA ILE A 80 -1.70 0.89 1.76
C ILE A 80 -0.58 1.71 1.16
N LEU A 81 -0.24 2.87 1.74
CA LEU A 81 0.91 3.63 1.30
C LEU A 81 2.21 2.80 1.37
N GLY A 82 2.45 2.06 2.45
CA GLY A 82 3.63 1.21 2.59
C GLY A 82 3.71 0.13 1.51
N ILE A 83 2.58 -0.53 1.20
CA ILE A 83 2.49 -1.48 0.08
C ILE A 83 2.78 -0.75 -1.24
N TYR A 84 2.19 0.41 -1.47
CA TYR A 84 2.37 1.17 -2.69
C TYR A 84 3.84 1.53 -2.95
N LEU A 85 4.52 2.06 -1.94
CA LEU A 85 5.93 2.45 -2.03
C LEU A 85 6.83 1.27 -2.39
N GLU A 86 6.52 0.08 -1.87
CA GLU A 86 7.26 -1.14 -2.17
C GLU A 86 7.03 -1.64 -3.62
N PHE A 87 5.80 -1.57 -4.12
CA PHE A 87 5.45 -2.10 -5.45
C PHE A 87 5.67 -1.10 -6.60
N LEU A 88 5.72 0.21 -6.32
CA LEU A 88 5.90 1.27 -7.31
C LEU A 88 7.15 1.11 -8.20
N PRO A 89 8.35 0.79 -7.64
CA PRO A 89 9.56 0.61 -8.42
C PRO A 89 9.42 -0.48 -9.49
N TYR A 90 8.61 -1.50 -9.29
CA TYR A 90 8.45 -2.60 -10.25
C TYR A 90 7.52 -2.25 -11.42
N ILE A 91 6.68 -1.23 -11.24
CA ILE A 91 5.85 -0.66 -12.29
C ILE A 91 6.67 0.34 -13.12
N PHE A 92 7.32 1.30 -12.45
CA PHE A 92 7.93 2.45 -13.11
C PHE A 92 9.42 2.30 -13.42
N SER A 93 10.15 1.44 -12.71
CA SER A 93 11.59 1.21 -12.96
C SER A 93 11.84 -0.01 -13.85
N LYS A 94 13.03 -0.02 -14.46
CA LYS A 94 13.69 -1.19 -15.06
C LYS A 94 14.34 -2.09 -14.00
N LYS A 95 13.89 -2.05 -12.73
CA LYS A 95 14.32 -3.01 -11.71
C LYS A 95 13.78 -4.38 -12.10
N GLU A 96 14.57 -5.08 -12.92
CA GLU A 96 14.39 -6.49 -13.17
C GLU A 96 14.77 -7.19 -11.89
N ILE A 97 13.84 -7.98 -11.36
CA ILE A 97 14.16 -8.96 -10.33
C ILE A 97 15.19 -9.88 -10.97
N SER A 98 16.43 -9.81 -10.46
CA SER A 98 17.54 -10.72 -10.76
C SER A 98 17.32 -12.03 -10.04
#